data_AF-A0A949B5H7-F1
#
_entry.id   AF-A0A949B5H7-F1
#
_cell.length_a   1.000
_cell.length_b   1.000
_cell.length_c   1.000
_cell.angle_alpha   90.00
_cell.angle_beta   90.00
_cell.angle_gamma   90.00
#
_symmetry.space_group_name_H-M   'P 1'
#
loop_
_entity.id
_entity.type
_entity.pdbx_description
1 polymer ?
#
loop_
_entity_poly.entity_id
_entity_poly.type
_entity_poly.pdbx_seq_one_letter_code
_entity_poly.pdbx_strand_id
1 'polypeptide(L)'
;MVDFLKSIGEFIIGIVIFLGIIFLAMFFIKGGVWLGAMVLPWLSIIMWLVFILNIIIFLPLGIFKKTRSTSAFGLVISSYVYGLTLWFWALLLTYLIWGIRAVFIGLFIAGIGVVPIAIVATALNGEWAITGQIILLLVLTFGSRMLGFYFAEKADEINNYE
;
A
#
# COMPACT_ATOMS: atom_id res chain seq x y z
N MET A 1 -50.50 0.61 16.04
CA MET A 1 -49.68 1.30 17.07
C MET A 1 -48.41 0.51 17.38
N VAL A 2 -48.49 -0.80 17.64
CA VAL A 2 -47.32 -1.67 17.86
C VAL A 2 -46.36 -1.71 16.67
N ASP A 3 -46.87 -1.82 15.44
CA ASP A 3 -46.01 -1.89 14.23
C ASP A 3 -45.28 -0.58 13.94
N PHE A 4 -45.91 0.56 14.28
CA PHE A 4 -45.29 1.88 14.18
C PHE A 4 -44.14 2.03 15.19
N LEU A 5 -44.33 1.57 16.43
CA LEU A 5 -43.29 1.53 17.46
C LEU A 5 -42.12 0.60 17.08
N LYS A 6 -42.42 -0.55 16.48
CA LYS A 6 -41.38 -1.47 15.97
C LYS A 6 -40.57 -0.85 14.83
N SER A 7 -41.23 -0.22 13.86
CA SER A 7 -40.55 0.44 12.74
C SER A 7 -39.64 1.59 13.20
N ILE A 8 -40.09 2.40 14.17
CA ILE A 8 -39.24 3.42 14.79
C ILE A 8 -38.06 2.78 15.53
N GLY A 9 -38.30 1.70 16.28
CA GLY A 9 -37.25 0.96 16.99
C GLY A 9 -36.17 0.43 16.04
N GLU A 10 -36.57 -0.23 14.95
CA GLU A 10 -35.66 -0.74 13.92
C GLU A 10 -34.87 0.38 13.23
N PHE A 11 -35.53 1.51 12.92
CA PHE A 11 -34.88 2.68 12.34
C PHE A 11 -33.82 3.28 13.27
N ILE A 12 -34.14 3.44 14.56
CA ILE A 12 -33.19 3.93 15.58
C ILE A 12 -32.01 2.97 15.72
N ILE A 13 -32.27 1.66 15.81
CA ILE A 13 -31.21 0.64 15.88
C ILE A 13 -30.30 0.72 14.64
N GLY A 14 -30.89 0.86 13.44
CA GLY A 14 -30.16 1.04 12.19
C GLY A 14 -29.24 2.26 12.23
N ILE A 15 -29.73 3.40 12.72
CA ILE A 15 -28.92 4.62 12.91
C ILE A 15 -27.77 4.37 13.89
N VAL A 16 -28.03 3.73 15.03
CA VAL A 16 -27.01 3.45 16.04
C VAL A 16 -25.90 2.56 15.46
N ILE A 17 -26.26 1.51 14.74
CA ILE A 17 -25.29 0.62 14.08
C ILE A 17 -24.47 1.39 13.05
N PHE A 18 -25.12 2.19 12.20
CA PHE A 18 -24.46 2.99 11.17
C PHE A 18 -23.45 3.99 11.77
N LEU A 19 -23.86 4.72 12.81
CA LEU A 19 -22.97 5.62 13.54
C LEU A 19 -21.82 4.86 14.22
N GLY A 20 -22.07 3.67 14.75
CA GLY A 20 -21.05 2.78 15.31
C GLY A 20 -19.99 2.39 14.26
N ILE A 21 -20.42 2.03 13.05
CA ILE A 21 -19.50 1.72 11.94
C ILE A 21 -18.66 2.94 11.55
N ILE A 22 -19.27 4.12 11.42
CA ILE A 22 -18.54 5.36 11.11
C ILE A 22 -17.52 5.67 12.21
N PHE A 23 -17.91 5.54 13.48
CA PHE A 23 -17.03 5.77 14.61
C PHE A 23 -15.81 4.82 14.58
N LEU A 24 -16.04 3.53 14.37
CA LEU A 24 -14.97 2.53 14.23
C LEU A 24 -14.06 2.84 13.03
N ALA A 25 -14.62 3.23 11.89
CA ALA A 25 -13.85 3.61 10.72
C ALA A 25 -12.98 4.85 10.98
N MET A 26 -13.53 5.88 11.65
CA MET A 26 -12.75 7.06 12.04
C MET A 26 -11.63 6.72 13.02
N PHE A 27 -11.90 5.84 14.00
CA PHE A 27 -10.89 5.36 14.93
C PHE A 27 -9.77 4.62 14.21
N PHE A 28 -10.13 3.74 13.26
CA PHE A 28 -9.16 3.02 12.43
C PHE A 28 -8.32 3.96 11.56
N ILE A 29 -8.92 4.99 10.95
CA ILE A 29 -8.19 5.98 10.15
C ILE A 29 -7.21 6.75 11.03
N LYS A 30 -7.66 7.29 12.17
CA LYS A 30 -6.77 8.04 13.08
C LYS A 30 -5.65 7.15 13.63
N GLY A 31 -5.98 5.91 14.00
CA GLY A 31 -5.01 4.91 14.44
C GLY A 31 -4.01 4.56 13.33
N GLY A 32 -4.47 4.39 12.09
CA GLY A 32 -3.63 4.10 10.93
C GLY A 32 -2.71 5.26 10.57
N VAL A 33 -3.18 6.51 10.66
CA VAL A 33 -2.37 7.72 10.48
C VAL A 33 -1.31 7.82 11.59
N TRP A 34 -1.69 7.61 12.85
CA TRP A 34 -0.74 7.60 13.96
C TRP A 34 0.32 6.51 13.81
N LEU A 35 -0.10 5.28 13.47
CA LEU A 35 0.79 4.16 13.23
C LEU A 35 1.73 4.45 12.05
N GLY A 36 1.20 5.01 10.96
CA GLY A 36 1.99 5.42 9.80
C GLY A 36 3.06 6.43 10.17
N ALA A 37 2.74 7.44 10.97
CA ALA A 37 3.72 8.42 11.44
C ALA A 37 4.84 7.79 12.28
N MET A 38 4.54 6.76 13.07
CA MET A 38 5.53 6.04 13.88
C MET A 38 6.38 5.05 13.07
N VAL A 39 5.77 4.36 12.11
CA VAL A 39 6.41 3.26 11.37
C VAL A 39 7.19 3.77 10.16
N LEU A 40 6.73 4.83 9.49
CA LEU A 40 7.37 5.31 8.26
C LEU A 40 8.85 5.67 8.38
N PRO A 41 9.35 6.30 9.46
CA PRO A 41 10.79 6.57 9.58
C PRO A 41 11.63 5.28 9.51
N TRP A 42 11.20 4.23 10.22
CA TRP A 42 11.85 2.92 10.19
C TRP A 42 11.70 2.24 8.83
N LEU A 43 10.48 2.27 8.30
CA LEU A 43 10.15 1.64 7.04
C LEU A 43 10.89 2.30 5.86
N SER A 44 11.13 3.61 5.92
CA SER A 44 11.93 4.36 4.95
C SER A 44 13.40 3.91 4.96
N ILE A 45 14.00 3.73 6.15
CA ILE A 45 15.37 3.19 6.27
C ILE A 45 15.45 1.79 5.65
N ILE A 46 14.51 0.91 6.00
CA ILE A 46 14.46 -0.45 5.46
C ILE A 46 14.26 -0.43 3.94
N MET A 47 13.37 0.45 3.44
CA MET A 47 13.11 0.61 2.02
C MET A 47 14.36 0.98 1.24
N TRP A 48 15.16 1.95 1.73
CA TRP A 48 16.40 2.34 1.09
C TRP A 48 17.46 1.24 1.12
N LEU A 49 17.58 0.51 2.23
CA LEU A 49 18.47 -0.65 2.31
C LEU A 49 18.08 -1.71 1.27
N VAL A 50 16.79 -2.04 1.19
CA VAL A 50 16.26 -3.00 0.21
C VAL A 50 16.45 -2.51 -1.22
N PHE A 51 16.30 -1.22 -1.48
CA PHE A 51 16.62 -0.61 -2.77
C PHE A 51 18.07 -0.83 -3.18
N ILE A 52 19.01 -0.57 -2.28
CA ILE A 52 20.43 -0.81 -2.53
C ILE A 52 20.70 -2.31 -2.78
N LEU A 53 20.12 -3.20 -1.96
CA LEU A 53 20.27 -4.65 -2.14
C LEU A 53 19.70 -5.13 -3.48
N ASN A 54 18.57 -4.60 -3.92
CA ASN A 54 18.00 -4.94 -5.22
C ASN A 54 18.94 -4.58 -6.36
N ILE A 55 19.50 -3.36 -6.36
CA ILE A 55 20.38 -2.90 -7.42
C ILE A 55 21.73 -3.64 -7.42
N ILE A 56 22.34 -3.83 -6.24
CA ILE A 56 23.71 -4.34 -6.13
C ILE A 56 23.74 -5.88 -6.13
N ILE A 57 22.71 -6.53 -5.60
CA ILE A 57 22.73 -7.98 -5.35
C ILE A 57 21.67 -8.68 -6.19
N PHE A 58 20.39 -8.41 -5.96
CA PHE A 58 19.35 -9.26 -6.55
C PHE A 58 19.25 -9.11 -8.07
N LEU A 59 19.32 -7.89 -8.62
CA LEU A 59 19.29 -7.70 -10.08
C LEU A 59 20.47 -8.39 -10.79
N PRO A 60 21.75 -8.20 -10.37
CA PRO A 60 22.87 -8.95 -10.95
C PRO A 60 22.73 -10.47 -10.82
N LEU A 61 22.28 -10.97 -9.65
CA LEU A 61 22.08 -12.41 -9.44
C LEU A 61 20.99 -12.99 -10.35
N GLY A 62 19.99 -12.20 -10.76
CA GLY A 62 18.93 -12.65 -11.67
C GLY A 62 19.42 -12.93 -13.09
N ILE A 63 20.56 -12.34 -13.49
CA ILE A 63 21.16 -12.57 -14.80
C ILE A 63 21.70 -14.01 -14.89
N PHE A 64 22.35 -14.50 -13.82
CA PHE A 64 22.95 -15.83 -13.79
C PHE A 64 21.91 -16.91 -13.52
N LYS A 65 21.81 -17.88 -14.44
CA LYS A 65 20.88 -19.02 -14.42
C LYS A 65 20.74 -19.69 -13.04
N LYS A 66 21.87 -20.00 -12.40
CA LYS A 66 21.93 -20.73 -11.11
C LYS A 66 21.40 -19.94 -9.91
N THR A 67 21.43 -18.60 -9.96
CA THR A 67 21.05 -17.75 -8.81
C THR A 67 19.72 -17.02 -9.02
N ARG A 68 19.00 -17.34 -10.10
CA ARG A 68 17.69 -16.74 -10.42
C ARG A 68 16.65 -16.95 -9.33
N SER A 69 16.59 -18.14 -8.74
CA SER A 69 15.64 -18.42 -7.66
C SER A 69 15.86 -17.51 -6.44
N THR A 70 17.12 -17.30 -6.03
CA THR A 70 17.45 -16.37 -4.93
C THR A 70 17.11 -14.92 -5.28
N SER A 71 17.39 -14.50 -6.52
CA SER A 71 17.02 -13.17 -7.02
C SER A 71 15.51 -12.95 -7.01
N ALA A 72 14.75 -13.93 -7.51
CA ALA A 72 13.29 -13.91 -7.54
C ALA A 72 12.69 -13.70 -6.15
N PHE A 73 13.14 -14.50 -5.19
CA PHE A 73 12.70 -14.41 -3.80
C PHE A 73 13.01 -13.03 -3.20
N GLY A 74 14.23 -12.54 -3.38
CA GLY A 74 14.65 -11.22 -2.91
C GLY A 74 13.76 -10.11 -3.47
N LEU A 75 13.56 -10.07 -4.78
CA LEU A 75 12.74 -9.06 -5.45
C LEU A 75 11.27 -9.10 -5.03
N VAL A 76 10.70 -10.28 -4.82
CA VAL A 76 9.33 -10.41 -4.32
C VAL A 76 9.20 -9.88 -2.90
N ILE A 77 10.13 -10.21 -1.99
CA ILE A 77 10.14 -9.65 -0.63
C ILE A 77 10.28 -8.12 -0.68
N SER A 78 11.20 -7.62 -1.49
CA SER A 78 11.40 -6.19 -1.67
C SER A 78 10.13 -5.47 -2.10
N SER A 79 9.32 -6.09 -2.97
CA SER A 79 8.04 -5.54 -3.41
C SER A 79 7.08 -5.26 -2.25
N TYR A 80 7.08 -6.09 -1.21
CA TYR A 80 6.22 -5.88 -0.04
C TYR A 80 6.71 -4.71 0.81
N VAL A 81 8.03 -4.54 0.95
CA VAL A 81 8.60 -3.38 1.64
C VAL A 81 8.21 -2.09 0.91
N TYR A 82 8.41 -2.02 -0.41
CA TYR A 82 8.01 -0.85 -1.20
C TYR A 82 6.51 -0.57 -1.11
N GLY A 83 5.69 -1.60 -1.26
CA GLY A 83 4.23 -1.46 -1.22
C GLY A 83 3.74 -0.97 0.14
N LEU A 84 4.33 -1.45 1.23
CA LEU A 84 3.98 -1.01 2.58
C LEU A 84 4.41 0.44 2.82
N THR A 85 5.62 0.82 2.39
CA THR A 85 6.10 2.21 2.47
C THR A 85 5.19 3.13 1.69
N LEU A 86 4.87 2.76 0.45
CA LEU A 86 3.98 3.50 -0.44
C LEU A 86 2.62 3.69 0.19
N TRP A 87 2.04 2.63 0.74
CA TRP A 87 0.68 2.67 1.29
C TRP A 87 0.59 3.58 2.51
N PHE A 88 1.50 3.45 3.49
CA PHE A 88 1.49 4.32 4.67
C PHE A 88 1.80 5.77 4.31
N TRP A 89 2.72 5.99 3.38
CA TRP A 89 3.07 7.35 2.96
C TRP A 89 1.93 8.01 2.19
N ALA A 90 1.27 7.28 1.30
CA ALA A 90 0.07 7.74 0.60
C ALA A 90 -1.09 8.02 1.57
N LEU A 91 -1.28 7.18 2.60
CA LEU A 91 -2.27 7.42 3.66
C LEU A 91 -2.00 8.74 4.37
N LEU A 92 -0.76 8.99 4.80
CA LEU A 92 -0.39 10.24 5.46
C LEU A 92 -0.57 11.44 4.53
N LEU A 93 -0.08 11.36 3.29
CA LEU A 93 -0.19 12.47 2.34
C LEU A 93 -1.64 12.81 2.03
N THR A 94 -2.48 11.80 1.80
CA THR A 94 -3.93 12.00 1.60
C THR A 94 -4.55 12.68 2.81
N TYR A 95 -4.21 12.22 4.02
CA TYR A 95 -4.74 12.77 5.26
C TYR A 95 -4.29 14.23 5.48
N LEU A 96 -3.01 14.53 5.25
CA LEU A 96 -2.44 15.85 5.50
C LEU A 96 -2.92 16.89 4.47
N ILE A 97 -3.08 16.49 3.21
CA ILE A 97 -3.42 17.40 2.12
C ILE A 97 -4.94 17.59 1.99
N TRP A 98 -5.73 16.51 2.01
CA TRP A 98 -7.18 16.55 1.76
C TRP A 98 -8.04 16.11 2.95
N GLY A 99 -7.42 15.71 4.06
CA GLY A 99 -8.12 15.40 5.30
C GLY A 99 -8.79 14.02 5.32
N ILE A 100 -9.51 13.77 6.41
CA ILE A 100 -10.12 12.46 6.73
C ILE A 100 -11.16 12.01 5.69
N ARG A 101 -11.88 12.95 5.06
CA ARG A 101 -12.92 12.62 4.06
C ARG A 101 -12.31 11.96 2.83
N ALA A 102 -11.18 12.48 2.35
CA ALA A 102 -10.46 11.90 1.23
C ALA A 102 -9.85 10.54 1.56
N VAL A 103 -9.32 10.37 2.78
CA VAL A 103 -8.84 9.07 3.26
C VAL A 103 -9.96 8.04 3.30
N PHE A 104 -11.13 8.43 3.82
CA PHE A 104 -12.31 7.56 3.85
C PHE A 104 -12.66 7.10 2.44
N ILE A 105 -12.82 8.03 1.49
CA ILE A 105 -13.10 7.70 0.08
C ILE A 105 -12.01 6.77 -0.49
N GLY A 106 -10.73 7.07 -0.28
CA GLY A 106 -9.61 6.26 -0.76
C GLY A 106 -9.60 4.83 -0.21
N LEU A 107 -9.91 4.63 1.06
CA LEU A 107 -9.96 3.29 1.66
C LEU A 107 -11.10 2.44 1.09
N PHE A 108 -12.26 3.04 0.79
CA PHE A 108 -13.41 2.30 0.25
C PHE A 108 -13.30 1.98 -1.25
N ILE A 109 -12.35 2.56 -1.99
CA ILE A 109 -12.17 2.29 -3.43
C ILE A 109 -11.44 0.96 -3.72
N ALA A 110 -10.83 0.30 -2.73
CA ALA A 110 -10.41 -1.14 -2.71
C ALA A 110 -9.34 -1.41 -1.63
N GLY A 111 -9.29 -0.66 -0.51
CA GLY A 111 -8.20 -0.72 0.48
C GLY A 111 -6.86 -0.13 0.00
N ILE A 112 -6.56 -0.25 -1.30
CA ILE A 112 -5.38 0.32 -2.00
C ILE A 112 -5.64 1.76 -2.47
N GLY A 113 -6.91 2.19 -2.53
CA GLY A 113 -7.33 3.44 -3.15
C GLY A 113 -6.77 4.72 -2.51
N VAL A 114 -6.16 4.65 -1.33
CA VAL A 114 -5.41 5.80 -0.77
C VAL A 114 -4.20 6.19 -1.62
N VAL A 115 -3.60 5.25 -2.37
CA VAL A 115 -2.46 5.54 -3.27
C VAL A 115 -2.86 6.44 -4.45
N PRO A 116 -3.87 6.10 -5.28
CA PRO A 116 -4.29 6.99 -6.36
C PRO A 116 -4.83 8.32 -5.83
N ILE A 117 -5.51 8.35 -4.69
CA ILE A 117 -5.95 9.61 -4.07
C ILE A 117 -4.74 10.46 -3.67
N ALA A 118 -3.69 9.87 -3.09
CA ALA A 118 -2.47 10.60 -2.76
C ALA A 118 -1.80 11.20 -4.00
N ILE A 119 -1.71 10.44 -5.10
CA ILE A 119 -1.14 10.92 -6.37
C ILE A 119 -1.91 12.15 -6.88
N VAL A 120 -3.25 12.07 -6.89
CA VAL A 120 -4.09 13.19 -7.32
C VAL A 120 -3.97 14.37 -6.35
N ALA A 121 -3.96 14.10 -5.04
CA ALA A 121 -3.83 15.12 -4.01
C ALA A 121 -2.50 15.88 -4.13
N THR A 122 -1.37 15.18 -4.28
CA THR A 122 -0.06 15.84 -4.42
C THR A 122 0.05 16.59 -5.75
N ALA A 123 -0.45 16.01 -6.85
CA ALA A 123 -0.39 16.66 -8.17
C ALA A 123 -1.19 17.96 -8.21
N LEU A 124 -2.44 17.93 -7.72
CA LEU A 124 -3.32 19.11 -7.73
C LEU A 124 -2.90 20.20 -6.74
N ASN A 125 -2.11 19.86 -5.72
CA ASN A 125 -1.52 20.84 -4.79
C ASN A 125 -0.15 21.35 -5.24
N GLY A 126 0.34 20.97 -6.43
CA GLY A 126 1.62 21.44 -6.96
C GLY A 126 2.86 20.71 -6.41
N GLU A 127 2.67 19.66 -5.63
CA GLU A 127 3.73 18.83 -5.04
C GLU A 127 4.26 17.79 -6.05
N TRP A 128 4.76 18.27 -7.20
CA TRP A 128 5.15 17.41 -8.32
C TRP A 128 6.34 16.49 -8.00
N ALA A 129 7.26 16.94 -7.15
CA ALA A 129 8.37 16.11 -6.69
C ALA A 129 7.86 14.91 -5.87
N ILE A 130 6.92 15.16 -4.95
CA ILE A 130 6.30 14.10 -4.13
C ILE A 130 5.47 13.18 -5.03
N THR A 131 4.71 13.74 -5.98
CA THR A 131 3.94 12.97 -6.96
C THR A 131 4.83 11.98 -7.73
N GLY A 132 5.97 12.46 -8.24
CA GLY A 132 6.95 11.62 -8.92
C GLY A 132 7.53 10.53 -8.03
N GLN A 133 7.80 10.83 -6.76
CA GLN A 133 8.29 9.85 -5.78
C GLN A 133 7.26 8.74 -5.48
N ILE A 134 5.97 9.08 -5.34
CA ILE A 134 4.89 8.10 -5.16
C ILE A 134 4.79 7.19 -6.39
N ILE A 135 4.82 7.76 -7.60
CA ILE A 135 4.76 7.00 -8.86
C ILE A 135 6.00 6.09 -8.99
N LEU A 136 7.20 6.59 -8.68
CA LEU A 136 8.40 5.78 -8.69
C LEU A 136 8.28 4.61 -7.72
N LEU A 137 7.81 4.84 -6.50
CA LEU A 137 7.67 3.79 -5.50
C LEU A 137 6.56 2.77 -5.87
N LEU A 138 5.52 3.22 -6.57
CA LEU A 138 4.52 2.36 -7.20
C LEU A 138 5.15 1.45 -8.26
N VAL A 139 5.98 2.03 -9.14
CA VAL A 139 6.73 1.27 -10.15
C VAL A 139 7.72 0.31 -9.50
N LEU A 140 8.42 0.70 -8.44
CA LEU A 140 9.32 -0.20 -7.71
C LEU A 140 8.56 -1.35 -7.07
N THR A 141 7.37 -1.08 -6.50
CA THR A 141 6.51 -2.11 -5.91
C THR A 141 6.11 -3.16 -6.95
N PHE A 142 5.47 -2.75 -8.04
CA PHE A 142 4.97 -3.71 -9.02
C PHE A 142 6.08 -4.23 -9.94
N GLY A 143 7.05 -3.41 -10.28
CA GLY A 143 8.19 -3.78 -11.11
C GLY A 143 9.08 -4.83 -10.47
N SER A 144 9.44 -4.66 -9.17
CA SER A 144 10.20 -5.70 -8.46
C SER A 144 9.41 -7.01 -8.35
N ARG A 145 8.09 -6.95 -8.11
CA ARG A 145 7.24 -8.14 -8.07
C ARG A 145 7.19 -8.87 -9.41
N MET A 146 6.96 -8.14 -10.50
CA MET A 146 6.91 -8.69 -11.85
C MET A 146 8.26 -9.30 -12.25
N LEU A 147 9.36 -8.60 -12.01
CA LEU A 147 10.71 -9.12 -12.27
C LEU A 147 11.03 -10.34 -11.42
N GLY A 148 10.60 -10.34 -10.15
CA GLY A 148 10.75 -11.48 -9.26
C GLY A 148 10.03 -12.72 -9.78
N PHE A 149 8.77 -12.58 -10.21
CA PHE A 149 8.02 -13.70 -10.81
C PHE A 149 8.62 -14.16 -12.13
N TYR A 150 9.09 -13.24 -12.97
CA TYR A 150 9.79 -13.59 -14.20
C TYR A 150 11.05 -14.43 -13.93
N PHE A 151 11.86 -14.06 -12.93
CA PHE A 151 13.04 -14.86 -12.56
C PHE A 151 12.68 -16.21 -11.92
N ALA A 152 11.56 -16.30 -11.20
CA ALA A 152 11.06 -17.57 -10.67
C ALA A 152 10.69 -18.53 -11.82
N GLU A 153 9.89 -18.07 -12.78
CA GLU A 153 9.50 -18.85 -13.96
C GLU A 153 10.73 -19.35 -14.74
N LYS A 154 11.72 -18.46 -14.94
CA LYS A 154 12.99 -18.82 -15.61
C LYS A 154 13.91 -19.72 -14.80
N ALA A 155 13.73 -19.83 -13.49
CA ALA A 155 14.46 -20.78 -12.66
C ALA A 155 13.78 -22.17 -12.75
N ASP A 156 12.45 -22.21 -12.72
CA ASP A 156 11.68 -23.44 -12.79
C ASP A 156 11.84 -24.13 -14.16
N GLU A 157 11.89 -23.37 -15.25
CA GLU A 157 12.24 -23.90 -16.57
C GLU A 157 13.55 -24.70 -16.53
N ILE A 158 14.60 -24.17 -15.89
CA ILE A 158 15.92 -24.83 -15.84
C ILE A 158 15.86 -26.12 -15.03
N ASN A 159 15.22 -26.08 -13.85
CA ASN A 159 15.08 -27.24 -12.98
C ASN A 159 14.28 -28.39 -13.62
N ASN A 160 13.43 -28.10 -14.61
CA ASN A 160 12.66 -29.12 -15.33
C ASN A 160 13.46 -29.81 -16.47
N TYR A 161 14.61 -29.27 -16.87
CA TYR A 161 15.48 -29.83 -17.92
C TYR A 161 16.79 -30.42 -17.39
N GLU A 162 17.09 -30.27 -16.09
CA GLU A 162 18.20 -30.93 -15.37
C GLU A 162 17.74 -32.24 -14.71
#